data_AF-A0A6G6TKF7-F1
#
_entry.id   AF-A0A6G6TKF7-F1
#
_cell.length_a   1.000
_cell.length_b   1.000
_cell.length_c   1.000
_cell.angle_alpha   90.00
_cell.angle_beta   90.00
_cell.angle_gamma   90.00
#
_symmetry.space_group_name_H-M   'P 1'
#
loop_
_entity.id
_entity.type
_entity.pdbx_description
1 polymer ?
#
loop_
_entity_poly.entity_id
_entity_poly.type
_entity_poly.pdbx_seq_one_letter_code
_entity_poly.pdbx_strand_id
1 'polypeptide(L)'
;MRLKLKCRSLIILLSIITLNGCQSFHFANDNWKGKDKAQHFLFSMAASAGANAYADHQNYSHREGLLIGLSFSISLGAAKELYDSRPEGTGWSWHDFAYDVAGAAAGLLLYQQLK
;
A
#
# COMPACT_ATOMS: atom_id res chain seq x y z
N MET A 1 -0.96 -17.88 -15.80
CA MET A 1 -2.42 -17.73 -15.70
C MET A 1 -2.77 -16.24 -15.88
N ARG A 2 -3.28 -15.82 -17.06
CA ARG A 2 -3.61 -14.40 -17.30
C ARG A 2 -5.02 -14.13 -16.77
N LEU A 3 -5.15 -13.50 -15.60
CA LEU A 3 -6.45 -13.06 -15.10
C LEU A 3 -7.03 -12.03 -16.10
N LYS A 4 -8.03 -12.43 -16.87
CA LYS A 4 -8.84 -11.50 -17.66
C LYS A 4 -9.91 -10.90 -16.76
N LEU A 5 -9.55 -9.88 -16.00
CA LEU A 5 -10.49 -9.12 -15.19
C LEU A 5 -11.48 -8.43 -16.15
N LYS A 6 -12.73 -8.92 -16.20
CA LYS A 6 -13.78 -8.32 -17.03
C LYS A 6 -14.30 -7.06 -16.34
N CYS A 7 -14.58 -6.02 -17.12
CA CYS A 7 -15.11 -4.74 -16.63
C CYS A 7 -16.32 -4.90 -15.70
N ARG A 8 -17.19 -5.89 -15.99
CA ARG A 8 -18.32 -6.27 -15.13
C ARG A 8 -17.92 -6.76 -13.74
N SER A 9 -16.85 -7.55 -13.61
CA SER A 9 -16.35 -8.02 -12.31
C SER A 9 -15.71 -6.88 -11.51
N LEU A 10 -15.04 -5.94 -12.17
CA LEU A 10 -14.53 -4.71 -11.54
C LEU A 10 -15.66 -3.84 -11.01
N ILE A 11 -16.73 -3.65 -11.79
CA ILE A 11 -17.91 -2.89 -11.37
C ILE A 11 -18.56 -3.54 -10.16
N ILE A 12 -18.78 -4.85 -10.18
CA ILE A 12 -19.38 -5.59 -9.05
C ILE A 12 -18.52 -5.47 -7.78
N LEU A 13 -17.20 -5.64 -7.91
CA LEU A 13 -16.27 -5.51 -6.77
C LEU A 13 -16.33 -4.08 -6.19
N LEU A 14 -16.30 -3.07 -7.05
CA LEU A 14 -16.39 -1.66 -6.66
C LEU A 14 -17.72 -1.34 -5.98
N SER A 15 -18.83 -1.87 -6.50
CA SER A 15 -20.16 -1.71 -5.91
C SER A 15 -20.27 -2.33 -4.51
N ILE A 16 -19.69 -3.52 -4.29
CA ILE A 16 -19.67 -4.17 -2.98
C ILE A 16 -18.87 -3.34 -1.96
N ILE A 17 -17.76 -2.73 -2.39
CA ILE A 17 -16.93 -1.86 -1.54
C ILE A 17 -17.68 -0.58 -1.16
N THR A 18 -18.42 0.04 -2.10
CA THR A 18 -19.11 1.32 -1.85
C THR A 18 -20.40 1.21 -1.04
N LEU A 19 -21.08 0.05 -1.05
CA LEU A 19 -22.40 -0.10 -0.42
C LEU A 19 -22.35 -0.33 1.11
N ASN A 20 -21.16 -0.54 1.70
CA ASN A 20 -20.99 -0.76 3.14
C ASN A 20 -20.43 0.46 3.90
N GLY A 21 -20.18 1.60 3.23
CA GLY A 21 -19.35 2.68 3.77
C GLY A 21 -20.08 3.89 4.40
N CYS A 22 -21.41 3.98 4.32
CA CYS A 22 -22.09 5.26 4.57
C CYS A 22 -22.11 5.79 6.03
N GLN A 23 -21.71 5.03 7.05
CA GLN A 23 -21.86 5.49 8.45
C GLN A 23 -20.61 5.38 9.35
N SER A 24 -19.44 5.08 8.79
CA SER A 24 -18.32 4.62 9.63
C SER A 24 -16.92 5.11 9.24
N PHE A 25 -16.74 5.78 8.09
CA PHE A 25 -15.43 6.23 7.62
C PHE A 25 -15.07 7.59 8.23
N HIS A 26 -13.99 7.64 9.01
CA HIS A 26 -13.48 8.88 9.61
C HIS A 26 -11.99 9.09 9.34
N PHE A 27 -11.56 10.35 9.40
CA PHE A 27 -10.17 10.76 9.19
C PHE A 27 -9.48 11.03 10.52
N ALA A 28 -8.20 10.65 10.59
CA ALA A 28 -7.33 11.01 11.70
C ALA A 28 -6.94 12.49 11.60
N ASN A 29 -6.73 13.13 12.76
CA ASN A 29 -6.15 14.47 12.87
C ASN A 29 -4.82 14.39 13.61
N ASP A 30 -3.81 13.85 12.94
CA ASP A 30 -2.48 13.59 13.46
C ASP A 30 -1.43 14.54 12.87
N ASN A 31 -0.21 14.48 13.41
CA ASN A 31 0.89 15.36 13.03
C ASN A 31 1.85 14.68 12.05
N TRP A 32 2.51 15.48 11.20
CA TRP A 32 3.56 15.03 10.28
C TRP A 32 4.82 14.46 10.93
N LYS A 33 5.01 14.65 12.24
CA LYS A 33 6.26 14.26 12.94
C LYS A 33 5.96 13.25 14.02
N GLY A 34 6.78 12.21 14.10
CA GLY A 34 6.71 11.24 15.18
C GLY A 34 7.44 9.94 14.85
N LYS A 35 7.65 9.12 15.88
CA LYS A 35 8.19 7.77 15.75
C LYS A 35 7.31 6.91 14.83
N ASP A 36 6.01 7.04 14.98
CA ASP A 36 4.98 6.37 14.19
C ASP A 36 5.18 6.57 12.68
N LYS A 37 5.34 7.81 12.23
CA LYS A 37 5.62 8.16 10.82
C LYS A 37 6.89 7.52 10.27
N ALA A 38 7.94 7.43 11.10
CA ALA A 38 9.16 6.72 10.72
C ALA A 38 8.95 5.21 10.61
N GLN A 39 8.06 4.62 11.42
CA GLN A 39 7.72 3.20 11.34
C GLN A 39 6.97 2.89 10.03
N HIS A 40 6.01 3.73 9.65
CA HIS A 40 5.33 3.64 8.35
C HIS A 40 6.31 3.64 7.18
N PHE A 41 7.20 4.64 7.17
CA PHE A 41 8.24 4.75 6.15
C PHE A 41 9.14 3.51 6.07
N LEU A 42 9.69 3.07 7.21
CA LEU A 42 10.64 1.95 7.25
C LEU A 42 9.96 0.62 6.92
N PHE A 43 8.74 0.40 7.40
CA PHE A 43 7.97 -0.79 7.08
C PHE A 43 7.68 -0.85 5.58
N SER A 44 7.19 0.25 5.00
CA SER A 44 6.89 0.32 3.57
C SER A 44 8.14 0.21 2.69
N MET A 45 9.26 0.78 3.13
CA MET A 45 10.56 0.57 2.48
C MET A 45 10.95 -0.91 2.46
N ALA A 46 10.91 -1.58 3.61
CA ALA A 46 11.26 -2.99 3.70
C ALA A 46 10.29 -3.87 2.90
N ALA A 47 8.98 -3.59 2.97
CA ALA A 47 7.97 -4.32 2.24
C ALA A 47 8.15 -4.21 0.72
N SER A 48 8.39 -3.00 0.19
CA SER A 48 8.65 -2.81 -1.24
C SER A 48 9.92 -3.53 -1.67
N ALA A 49 11.04 -3.32 -0.96
CA ALA A 49 12.32 -3.95 -1.31
C ALA A 49 12.22 -5.49 -1.26
N GLY A 50 11.57 -6.04 -0.24
CA GLY A 50 11.34 -7.48 -0.10
C GLY A 50 10.47 -8.05 -1.21
N ALA A 51 9.40 -7.34 -1.59
CA ALA A 51 8.54 -7.74 -2.71
C ALA A 51 9.24 -7.61 -4.07
N ASN A 52 10.13 -6.62 -4.25
CA ASN A 52 10.99 -6.53 -5.44
C ASN A 52 11.95 -7.73 -5.51
N ALA A 53 12.62 -8.07 -4.40
CA ALA A 53 13.51 -9.22 -4.32
C ALA A 53 12.77 -10.55 -4.57
N TYR A 54 11.57 -10.69 -4.02
CA TYR A 54 10.71 -11.83 -4.28
C TYR A 54 10.35 -11.95 -5.77
N ALA A 55 9.94 -10.84 -6.40
CA ALA A 55 9.59 -10.85 -7.82
C ALA A 55 10.80 -11.22 -8.70
N ASP A 56 12.00 -10.75 -8.35
CA ASP A 56 13.22 -11.12 -9.06
C ASP A 56 13.53 -12.61 -8.96
N HIS A 57 13.38 -13.19 -7.75
CA HIS A 57 13.52 -14.63 -7.53
C HIS A 57 12.50 -15.47 -8.34
N GLN A 58 11.32 -14.91 -8.59
CA GLN A 58 10.28 -15.53 -9.42
C GLN A 58 10.49 -15.32 -10.93
N ASN A 59 11.63 -14.76 -11.36
CA ASN A 59 11.96 -14.48 -12.76
C ASN A 59 10.98 -13.51 -13.46
N TYR A 60 10.34 -12.60 -12.71
CA TYR A 60 9.63 -11.49 -13.34
C TYR A 60 10.61 -10.56 -14.05
N SER A 61 10.16 -9.86 -15.10
CA SER A 61 11.01 -8.86 -15.74
C SER A 61 11.36 -7.73 -14.75
N HIS A 62 12.49 -7.06 -14.97
CA HIS A 62 12.93 -5.99 -14.07
C HIS A 62 11.83 -4.95 -13.80
N ARG A 63 11.16 -4.46 -14.85
CA ARG A 63 10.09 -3.47 -14.73
C ARG A 63 8.87 -4.02 -13.97
N GLU A 64 8.49 -5.27 -14.21
CA GLU A 64 7.39 -5.92 -13.47
C GLU A 64 7.75 -6.06 -12.00
N GLY A 65 8.98 -6.49 -11.70
CA GLY A 65 9.46 -6.61 -10.32
C GLY A 65 9.39 -5.30 -9.56
N LEU A 66 9.84 -4.19 -10.18
CA LEU A 66 9.73 -2.84 -9.62
C LEU A 66 8.27 -2.45 -9.29
N LEU A 67 7.36 -2.66 -10.25
CA LEU A 67 5.94 -2.36 -10.08
C LEU A 67 5.25 -3.24 -9.03
N ILE A 68 5.64 -4.52 -8.94
CA ILE A 68 5.12 -5.44 -7.92
C ILE A 68 5.48 -4.92 -6.52
N GLY A 69 6.74 -4.55 -6.26
CA GLY A 69 7.14 -4.09 -4.93
C GLY A 69 6.45 -2.80 -4.51
N LEU A 70 6.39 -1.80 -5.41
CA LEU A 70 5.64 -0.56 -5.17
C LEU A 70 4.17 -0.84 -4.88
N SER A 71 3.51 -1.59 -5.77
CA SER A 71 2.07 -1.84 -5.68
C SER A 71 1.74 -2.64 -4.42
N PHE A 72 2.57 -3.62 -4.08
CA PHE A 72 2.40 -4.42 -2.87
C PHE A 72 2.49 -3.55 -1.62
N SER A 73 3.56 -2.75 -1.47
CA SER A 73 3.73 -1.90 -0.29
C SER A 73 2.65 -0.83 -0.16
N ILE A 74 2.30 -0.13 -1.24
CA ILE A 74 1.25 0.90 -1.22
C ILE A 74 -0.10 0.27 -0.88
N SER A 75 -0.38 -0.95 -1.37
CA SER A 75 -1.61 -1.66 -1.03
C SER A 75 -1.68 -2.02 0.44
N LEU A 76 -0.56 -2.37 1.08
CA LEU A 76 -0.52 -2.61 2.53
C LEU A 76 -0.80 -1.35 3.34
N GLY A 77 -0.19 -0.21 2.97
CA GLY A 77 -0.45 1.08 3.61
C GLY A 77 -1.93 1.48 3.46
N ALA A 78 -2.47 1.43 2.24
CA ALA A 78 -3.88 1.72 1.99
C ALA A 78 -4.81 0.77 2.77
N ALA A 79 -4.50 -0.52 2.84
CA ALA A 79 -5.30 -1.48 3.59
C ALA A 79 -5.29 -1.19 5.10
N LYS A 80 -4.13 -0.79 5.67
CA LYS A 80 -4.00 -0.39 7.07
C LYS A 80 -4.83 0.87 7.36
N GLU A 81 -4.73 1.89 6.52
CA GLU A 81 -5.51 3.13 6.70
C GLU A 81 -7.02 2.91 6.51
N LEU A 82 -7.43 2.06 5.54
CA LEU A 82 -8.82 1.63 5.39
C LEU A 82 -9.31 0.88 6.64
N TYR A 83 -8.47 0.01 7.20
CA TYR A 83 -8.79 -0.70 8.43
C TYR A 83 -8.97 0.28 9.59
N ASP A 84 -8.07 1.25 9.73
CA ASP A 84 -8.12 2.26 10.79
C ASP A 84 -9.23 3.28 10.63
N SER A 85 -9.82 3.38 9.45
CA SER A 85 -11.00 4.21 9.19
C SER A 85 -12.30 3.63 9.78
N ARG A 86 -12.29 2.46 10.41
CA ARG A 86 -13.45 1.85 11.08
C ARG A 86 -13.90 2.68 12.30
N PRO A 87 -15.14 2.54 12.81
CA PRO A 87 -15.64 3.36 13.93
C PRO A 87 -14.82 3.26 15.21
N GLU A 88 -14.26 2.08 15.48
CA GLU A 88 -13.39 1.76 16.63
C GLU A 88 -11.90 2.08 16.35
N GLY A 89 -11.59 2.65 15.19
CA GLY A 89 -10.23 2.90 14.72
C GLY A 89 -9.74 4.31 15.01
N THR A 90 -8.52 4.60 14.56
CA THR A 90 -7.88 5.92 14.69
C THR A 90 -8.25 6.90 13.59
N GLY A 91 -8.87 6.41 12.51
CA GLY A 91 -9.19 7.16 11.30
C GLY A 91 -8.11 7.06 10.24
N TRP A 92 -8.49 7.34 8.99
CA TRP A 92 -7.56 7.46 7.87
C TRP A 92 -6.59 8.62 8.10
N SER A 93 -5.29 8.34 8.18
CA SER A 93 -4.22 9.34 8.19
C SER A 93 -3.61 9.50 6.81
N TRP A 94 -3.78 10.69 6.23
CA TRP A 94 -3.05 11.08 5.02
C TRP A 94 -1.55 11.22 5.25
N HIS A 95 -1.14 11.51 6.48
CA HIS A 95 0.25 11.62 6.85
C HIS A 95 0.91 10.24 6.79
N ASP A 96 0.34 9.25 7.45
CA ASP A 96 0.82 7.88 7.43
C ASP A 96 0.86 7.30 6.02
N PHE A 97 -0.23 7.48 5.27
CA PHE A 97 -0.27 7.03 3.88
C PHE A 97 0.82 7.68 3.01
N ALA A 98 1.13 8.97 3.23
CA ALA A 98 2.22 9.64 2.52
C ALA A 98 3.59 9.05 2.89
N TYR A 99 3.82 8.73 4.17
CA TYR A 99 5.02 8.04 4.61
C TYR A 99 5.12 6.62 4.06
N ASP A 100 4.00 5.91 3.88
CA ASP A 100 3.97 4.60 3.24
C ASP A 100 4.35 4.69 1.75
N VAL A 101 3.82 5.67 1.02
CA VAL A 101 4.18 5.90 -0.39
C VAL A 101 5.66 6.29 -0.51
N ALA A 102 6.14 7.19 0.34
CA ALA A 102 7.54 7.59 0.35
C ALA A 102 8.47 6.42 0.71
N GLY A 103 8.08 5.62 1.71
CA GLY A 103 8.78 4.41 2.12
C GLY A 103 8.86 3.40 0.97
N ALA A 104 7.73 3.11 0.33
CA ALA A 104 7.68 2.19 -0.82
C ALA A 104 8.61 2.63 -1.96
N ALA A 105 8.60 3.92 -2.31
CA ALA A 105 9.50 4.48 -3.31
C ALA A 105 10.97 4.34 -2.90
N ALA A 106 11.29 4.60 -1.63
CA ALA A 106 12.65 4.45 -1.10
C ALA A 106 13.08 2.97 -1.08
N GLY A 107 12.18 2.04 -0.79
CA GLY A 107 12.44 0.60 -0.83
C GLY A 107 12.75 0.09 -2.23
N LEU A 108 12.00 0.58 -3.22
CA LEU A 108 12.30 0.34 -4.63
C LEU A 108 13.71 0.84 -5.00
N LEU A 109 14.06 2.07 -4.61
CA LEU A 109 15.38 2.64 -4.92
C LEU A 109 16.50 1.88 -4.22
N LEU A 110 16.31 1.52 -2.95
CA LEU A 110 17.24 0.71 -2.17
C LEU A 110 17.49 -0.63 -2.87
N TYR A 111 16.43 -1.33 -3.28
CA TYR A 111 16.57 -2.59 -4.00
C TYR A 111 17.35 -2.43 -5.31
N GLN A 112 17.12 -1.35 -6.07
CA GLN A 112 17.89 -1.06 -7.28
C GLN A 112 19.38 -0.82 -7.00
N GLN A 113 19.73 -0.23 -5.84
CA GLN A 113 21.13 -0.01 -5.47
C GLN A 113 21.85 -1.28 -5.00
N LEU A 114 21.11 -2.25 -4.48
CA LEU A 114 21.66 -3.51 -3.96
C LEU A 114 21.83 -4.60 -5.02
N LYS A 115 21.30 -4.39 -6.23
CA LYS A 115 21.33 -5.33 -7.34
C LYS A 115 22.41 -4.96 -8.36
#